data_AF-U5NAJ5-F1
#
_entry.id   AF-U5NAJ5-F1
#
_cell.length_a   1.000
_cell.length_b   1.000
_cell.length_c   1.000
_cell.angle_alpha   90.00
_cell.angle_beta   90.00
_cell.angle_gamma   90.00
#
_symmetry.space_group_name_H-M   'P 1'
#
loop_
_entity.id
_entity.type
_entity.pdbx_description
1 polymer ?
#
loop_
_entity_poly.entity_id
_entity_poly.type
_entity_poly.pdbx_seq_one_letter_code
_entity_poly.pdbx_strand_id
1 'polypeptide(L)'
;MVAVWLEMDMPTTLTLKNIPDVVYARLKTSAEAHRRSMNSEAIVCLEAVLLPARVAPTERLARARALRDALPQGKFLARDIDDLKREGRP
;
A
#
# COMPACT_ATOMS: atom_id res chain seq x y z
N MET A 1 -16.15 -33.56 -2.34
CA MET A 1 -16.34 -32.79 -3.58
C MET A 1 -16.58 -31.34 -3.20
N VAL A 2 -15.52 -30.54 -3.11
CA VAL A 2 -15.62 -29.09 -2.99
C VAL A 2 -15.26 -28.55 -4.35
N ALA A 3 -16.24 -27.92 -5.01
CA ALA A 3 -16.00 -27.20 -6.26
C ALA A 3 -15.06 -26.03 -5.94
N VAL A 4 -13.77 -26.26 -6.18
CA VAL A 4 -12.77 -25.20 -6.25
C VAL A 4 -13.06 -24.46 -7.55
N TRP A 5 -13.94 -23.48 -7.47
CA TRP A 5 -14.06 -22.47 -8.51
C TRP A 5 -12.72 -21.73 -8.53
N LEU A 6 -11.87 -22.13 -9.47
CA LEU A 6 -10.73 -21.32 -9.88
C LEU A 6 -11.34 -20.13 -10.60
N GLU A 7 -11.70 -19.09 -9.85
CA GLU A 7 -12.04 -17.78 -10.43
C GLU A 7 -10.81 -17.33 -11.19
N MET A 8 -10.84 -17.49 -12.51
CA MET A 8 -9.81 -16.97 -13.39
C MET A 8 -9.90 -15.46 -13.26
N ASP A 9 -9.00 -14.86 -12.48
CA ASP A 9 -8.94 -13.42 -12.27
C ASP A 9 -8.62 -12.74 -13.60
N MET A 10 -9.66 -12.49 -14.39
CA MET A 10 -9.55 -11.90 -15.71
C MET A 10 -9.46 -10.38 -15.54
N PRO A 11 -8.37 -9.75 -16.03
CA PRO A 11 -8.23 -8.30 -15.92
C PRO A 11 -9.40 -7.63 -16.63
N THR A 12 -10.22 -6.90 -15.86
CA THR A 12 -11.36 -6.16 -16.38
C THR A 12 -10.95 -4.71 -16.62
N THR A 13 -11.15 -4.24 -17.85
CA THR A 13 -10.84 -2.86 -18.23
C THR A 13 -12.01 -1.94 -17.89
N LEU A 14 -11.77 -0.97 -16.99
CA LEU A 14 -12.72 0.10 -16.67
C LEU A 14 -12.27 1.40 -17.34
N THR A 15 -13.16 2.01 -18.15
CA THR A 15 -12.92 3.36 -18.70
C THR A 15 -13.71 4.39 -17.91
N LEU A 16 -13.01 5.33 -17.29
CA LEU A 16 -13.59 6.46 -16.59
C LEU A 16 -13.75 7.64 -17.56
N LYS A 17 -14.99 8.04 -17.86
CA LYS A 17 -15.30 9.20 -18.72
C LYS A 17 -15.69 10.40 -17.87
N ASN A 18 -15.42 11.61 -18.38
CA ASN A 18 -15.76 12.88 -17.73
C ASN A 18 -15.21 13.01 -16.29
N ILE A 19 -13.98 12.56 -16.05
CA ILE A 19 -13.31 12.76 -14.76
C ILE A 19 -13.11 14.27 -14.54
N PRO A 20 -13.55 14.85 -13.40
CA PRO A 20 -13.26 16.25 -13.09
C PRO A 20 -11.74 16.50 -13.04
N ASP A 21 -11.28 17.62 -13.63
CA ASP A 21 -9.85 17.94 -13.73
C ASP A 21 -9.13 17.91 -12.37
N VAL A 22 -9.81 18.34 -11.32
CA VAL A 22 -9.27 18.29 -9.94
C VAL A 22 -8.97 16.87 -9.47
N VAL A 23 -9.78 15.88 -9.87
CA VAL A 23 -9.59 14.47 -9.52
C VAL A 23 -8.43 13.91 -10.32
N TYR A 24 -8.37 14.19 -11.62
CA TYR A 24 -7.26 13.78 -12.47
C TYR A 24 -5.92 14.34 -11.98
N ALA A 25 -5.86 15.63 -11.65
CA ALA A 25 -4.66 16.28 -11.14
C ALA A 25 -4.17 15.64 -9.83
N ARG A 26 -5.08 15.41 -8.87
CA ARG A 26 -4.74 14.74 -7.60
C ARG A 26 -4.24 13.31 -7.81
N LEU A 27 -4.90 12.55 -8.69
CA LEU A 27 -4.48 11.19 -9.01
C LEU A 27 -3.09 11.18 -9.64
N LYS A 28 -2.79 12.13 -10.53
CA LYS A 28 -1.48 12.26 -11.16
C LYS A 28 -0.38 12.57 -10.16
N THR A 29 -0.60 13.54 -9.28
CA THR A 29 0.35 13.87 -8.20
C THR A 29 0.60 12.67 -7.27
N SER A 30 -0.46 11.93 -6.92
CA SER A 30 -0.34 10.71 -6.09
C SER A 30 0.50 9.64 -6.79
N ALA A 31 0.24 9.40 -8.08
CA ALA A 31 0.98 8.42 -8.87
C ALA A 31 2.48 8.77 -8.98
N GLU A 32 2.82 10.04 -9.19
CA GLU A 32 4.21 10.52 -9.20
C GLU A 32 4.88 10.35 -7.83
N ALA A 33 4.20 10.70 -6.75
CA ALA A 33 4.70 10.53 -5.38
C ALA A 33 4.96 9.06 -5.02
N HIS A 34 4.08 8.15 -5.46
CA HIS A 34 4.23 6.72 -5.23
C HIS A 34 5.14 6.02 -6.27
N ARG A 35 5.62 6.75 -7.29
CA ARG A 35 6.38 6.22 -8.44
C ARG A 35 5.65 5.07 -9.14
N ARG A 36 4.36 5.25 -9.39
CA ARG A 36 3.46 4.27 -10.02
C ARG A 36 2.87 4.81 -11.31
N SER A 37 2.44 3.90 -12.18
CA SER A 37 1.63 4.27 -13.36
C SER A 37 0.25 4.80 -12.93
N MET A 38 -0.40 5.58 -13.80
CA MET A 38 -1.75 6.10 -13.51
C MET A 38 -2.77 5.00 -13.31
N ASN A 39 -2.65 3.92 -14.09
CA ASN A 39 -3.52 2.76 -13.98
C ASN A 39 -3.35 2.06 -12.62
N SER A 40 -2.10 1.82 -12.22
CA SER A 40 -1.79 1.19 -10.93
C SER A 40 -2.26 2.03 -9.75
N GLU A 41 -2.09 3.35 -9.82
CA GLU A 41 -2.56 4.25 -8.76
C GLU A 41 -4.09 4.26 -8.69
N ALA A 42 -4.78 4.32 -9.83
CA ALA A 42 -6.25 4.24 -9.88
C ALA A 42 -6.78 2.94 -9.26
N ILE A 43 -6.16 1.81 -9.58
CA ILE A 43 -6.50 0.50 -9.00
C ILE A 43 -6.31 0.54 -7.48
N VAL A 44 -5.17 1.01 -6.98
CA VAL A 44 -4.90 1.08 -5.54
C VAL A 44 -5.88 2.00 -4.80
N CYS A 45 -6.23 3.15 -5.39
CA CYS A 45 -7.24 4.03 -4.81
C CYS A 45 -8.62 3.36 -4.75
N LEU A 46 -9.01 2.63 -5.81
CA LEU A 46 -10.27 1.87 -5.83
C LEU A 46 -10.26 0.73 -4.82
N GLU A 47 -9.16 -0.04 -4.75
CA GLU A 47 -8.98 -1.11 -3.77
C GLU A 47 -9.08 -0.58 -2.34
N ALA A 48 -8.43 0.54 -2.02
CA ALA A 48 -8.46 1.11 -0.67
C ALA A 48 -9.86 1.52 -0.19
N VAL A 49 -10.78 1.84 -1.12
CA VAL A 49 -12.15 2.27 -0.82
C VAL A 49 -13.15 1.11 -0.92
N LEU A 50 -13.01 0.26 -1.93
CA LEU A 50 -13.97 -0.80 -2.27
C LEU A 50 -13.65 -2.13 -1.61
N LEU A 51 -12.36 -2.42 -1.39
CA LEU A 51 -11.94 -3.54 -0.57
C LEU A 51 -11.79 -2.98 0.84
N PRO A 52 -12.63 -3.39 1.81
CA PRO A 52 -12.33 -3.14 3.20
C PRO A 52 -10.89 -3.63 3.40
N ALA A 53 -10.02 -2.78 3.95
CA ALA A 53 -8.68 -3.18 4.38
C ALA A 53 -8.80 -4.15 5.58
N ARG A 54 -9.45 -5.29 5.38
CA ARG A 54 -9.48 -6.43 6.28
C ARG A 54 -8.18 -7.17 6.09
N VAL A 55 -7.09 -6.47 6.39
CA VAL A 55 -6.01 -7.17 7.07
C VAL A 55 -6.67 -7.67 8.36
N ALA A 56 -6.95 -8.97 8.43
CA ALA A 56 -7.49 -9.53 9.65
C ALA A 56 -6.56 -9.08 10.81
N PRO A 57 -7.09 -8.72 11.99
CA PRO A 57 -6.24 -8.31 13.11
C PRO A 57 -5.08 -9.28 13.36
N THR A 58 -5.32 -10.58 13.13
CA THR A 58 -4.33 -11.65 13.16
C THR A 58 -3.22 -11.49 12.13
N GLU A 59 -3.55 -11.17 10.88
CA GLU A 59 -2.59 -10.95 9.81
C GLU A 59 -1.76 -9.66 10.04
N ARG A 60 -2.39 -8.63 10.59
CA ARG A 60 -1.69 -7.39 10.98
C ARG A 60 -0.71 -7.66 12.11
N LEU A 61 -1.11 -8.45 13.11
CA LEU A 61 -0.25 -8.89 14.21
C LEU A 61 0.88 -9.80 13.70
N ALA A 62 0.60 -10.71 12.77
CA ALA A 62 1.60 -11.59 12.17
C ALA A 62 2.67 -10.78 11.43
N ARG A 63 2.26 -9.80 10.61
CA ARG A 63 3.20 -8.88 9.95
C ARG A 63 4.03 -8.07 10.95
N ALA A 64 3.40 -7.54 12.00
CA ALA A 64 4.11 -6.79 13.04
C ALA A 64 5.13 -7.66 13.80
N ARG A 65 4.82 -8.93 14.04
CA ARG A 65 5.73 -9.91 14.65
C ARG A 65 6.90 -10.24 13.73
N ALA A 66 6.62 -10.61 12.48
CA ALA A 66 7.66 -10.91 11.49
C ALA A 66 8.63 -9.74 11.29
N LEU A 67 8.12 -8.49 11.27
CA LEU A 67 8.95 -7.30 11.18
C LEU A 67 9.81 -7.10 12.45
N ARG A 68 9.28 -7.40 13.63
CA ARG A 68 10.04 -7.33 14.90
C ARG A 68 11.11 -8.41 14.99
N ASP A 69 10.85 -9.61 14.46
CA ASP A 69 11.81 -10.72 14.45
C ASP A 69 12.96 -10.46 13.47
N ALA A 70 12.69 -9.76 12.36
CA ALA A 70 13.70 -9.37 11.38
C ALA A 70 14.66 -8.26 11.88
N LEU A 71 14.30 -7.57 12.96
CA LEU A 71 15.14 -6.52 13.55
C LEU A 71 16.14 -7.10 14.57
N PRO A 72 17.34 -6.50 14.71
CA PRO A 72 18.26 -6.86 15.78
C PRO A 72 17.57 -6.77 17.14
N GLN A 73 17.67 -7.84 17.92
CA GLN A 73 17.08 -7.89 19.25
C GLN A 73 17.86 -6.94 20.17
N GLY A 74 17.31 -5.75 20.41
CA GLY A 74 17.99 -4.68 21.12
C GLY A 74 17.06 -3.52 21.47
N LYS A 75 17.55 -2.62 22.33
CA LYS A 75 16.84 -1.38 22.64
C LYS A 75 17.08 -0.38 21.51
N PHE A 76 16.00 0.10 20.90
CA PHE A 76 16.04 1.28 20.06
C PHE A 76 15.90 2.50 20.96
N LEU A 77 17.01 3.15 21.30
CA LEU A 77 16.95 4.38 22.10
C LEU A 77 16.49 5.54 21.21
N ALA A 78 15.63 6.39 21.75
CA ALA A 78 15.13 7.56 21.03
C ALA A 78 16.27 8.44 20.47
N ARG A 79 17.35 8.60 21.24
CA ARG A 79 18.54 9.36 20.83
C ARG A 79 19.21 8.75 19.58
N ASP A 80 19.37 7.43 19.53
CA ASP A 80 20.06 6.74 18.44
C ASP A 80 19.23 6.86 17.14
N ILE A 81 17.89 6.81 17.25
CA ILE A 81 16.97 7.04 16.12
C ILE A 81 17.07 8.49 15.61
N ASP A 82 17.12 9.47 16.52
CA ASP A 82 17.22 10.87 16.15
C ASP A 82 18.56 11.24 15.52
N ASP A 83 19.65 10.61 15.94
CA ASP A 83 20.97 10.78 15.33
C ASP A 83 21.01 10.14 13.94
N LEU A 84 20.50 8.92 13.77
CA LEU A 84 20.38 8.25 12.46
C LEU A 84 19.49 9.02 11.46
N LYS A 85 18.43 9.69 11.94
CA LYS A 85 17.59 10.56 11.09
C LYS A 85 18.35 11.75 10.51
N ARG A 86 19.41 12.22 11.18
CA ARG A 86 20.23 13.37 10.77
C ARG A 86 21.41 12.95 9.90
N GLU A 87 21.96 11.74 10.08
CA GLU A 87 23.10 11.24 9.29
C GLU A 87 22.79 11.10 7.79
N GLY A 88 21.54 10.82 7.41
CA GLY A 88 21.12 10.63 6.01
C GLY A 88 20.49 11.85 5.35
N ARG A 89 20.45 13.01 6.01
CA ARG A 89 19.84 14.23 5.47
C ARG A 89 20.95 15.21 5.03
N PRO A 90 21.21 15.38 3.71
CA PRO A 90 21.99 16.51 3.23
C PRO A 90 21.30 17.85 3.54
#